data_AF-A0A9D7RG46-F1
#
_entry.id   AF-A0A9D7RG46-F1
#
_cell.length_a   1.000
_cell.length_b   1.000
_cell.length_c   1.000
_cell.angle_alpha   90.00
_cell.angle_beta   90.00
_cell.angle_gamma   90.00
#
_symmetry.space_group_name_H-M   'P 1'
#
loop_
_entity.id
_entity.type
_entity.pdbx_description
1 polymer ?
#
loop_
_entity_poly.entity_id
_entity_poly.type
_entity_poly.pdbx_seq_one_letter_code
_entity_poly.pdbx_strand_id
1 'polypeptide(L)'
;MLVTDKGQVTIPKHIRLAAGVAPGTEVAFSLEGSRIVITPVGTRIKEDRRAKLTAAAAQVRGSFSAEFKQLGADDIMRFIRGDEPVKTTTRRGSR
;
A
#
# COMPACT_ATOMS: atom_id res chain seq x y z
N MET A 1 26.29 21.15 -8.71
CA MET A 1 25.06 21.70 -9.32
C MET A 1 24.85 23.08 -8.76
N LEU A 2 24.47 24.04 -9.60
CA LEU A 2 24.28 25.44 -9.22
C LEU A 2 22.78 25.76 -9.22
N VAL A 3 22.38 26.70 -8.37
CA VAL A 3 21.03 27.27 -8.36
C VAL A 3 21.00 28.38 -9.39
N THR A 4 19.97 28.45 -10.24
CA THR A 4 19.81 29.57 -11.18
C THR A 4 19.31 30.83 -10.46
N ASP A 5 19.36 31.99 -11.12
CA ASP A 5 18.84 33.26 -10.57
C ASP A 5 17.36 33.17 -10.14
N LYS A 6 16.60 32.27 -10.78
CA LYS A 6 15.19 32.01 -10.46
C LYS A 6 15.00 30.94 -9.38
N GLY A 7 16.06 30.50 -8.72
CA GLY A 7 16.00 29.45 -7.70
C GLY A 7 15.83 28.03 -8.24
N GLN A 8 16.05 27.79 -9.53
CA GLN A 8 15.86 26.46 -10.12
C GLN A 8 17.10 25.59 -9.88
N VAL A 9 16.88 24.31 -9.56
CA VAL A 9 17.93 23.31 -9.39
C VAL A 9 17.63 22.09 -10.25
N THR A 10 18.66 21.53 -10.86
CA THR A 10 18.54 20.28 -11.64
C THR A 10 18.70 19.08 -10.72
N ILE A 11 17.85 18.06 -10.86
CA ILE A 11 17.95 16.81 -10.09
C ILE A 11 18.58 15.71 -10.97
N PRO A 12 19.67 15.04 -10.54
CA PRO A 12 20.28 13.94 -11.29
C PRO A 12 19.28 12.81 -11.59
N LYS A 13 19.47 12.11 -12.72
CA LYS A 13 18.57 11.04 -13.17
C LYS A 13 18.37 9.94 -12.11
N HIS A 14 19.45 9.48 -11.47
CA HIS A 14 19.37 8.40 -10.48
C HIS A 14 18.55 8.81 -9.25
N ILE A 15 18.69 10.06 -8.77
CA ILE A 15 17.89 10.59 -7.66
C ILE A 15 16.42 10.74 -8.07
N ARG A 16 16.14 11.27 -9.27
CA ARG A 16 14.75 11.39 -9.78
C ARG A 16 14.04 10.04 -9.83
N LEU A 17 14.72 9.01 -10.32
CA LEU A 17 14.16 7.65 -10.40
C LEU A 17 13.92 7.06 -9.02
N ALA A 18 14.88 7.20 -8.10
CA ALA A 18 14.74 6.71 -6.73
C ALA A 18 13.62 7.43 -5.96
N ALA A 19 13.44 8.74 -6.18
CA ALA A 19 12.41 9.56 -5.54
C ALA A 19 11.05 9.50 -6.26
N GLY A 20 10.94 8.81 -7.40
CA GLY A 20 9.70 8.73 -8.18
C GLY A 20 9.27 10.05 -8.83
N VAL A 21 10.19 11.01 -9.01
CA VAL A 21 9.92 12.31 -9.64
C VAL A 21 10.14 12.21 -11.15
N ALA A 22 9.10 11.83 -11.88
CA ALA A 22 9.12 11.77 -13.34
C ALA A 22 8.97 13.17 -13.96
N PRO A 23 9.42 13.38 -15.22
CA PRO A 23 9.10 14.61 -15.95
C PRO A 23 7.59 14.88 -15.96
N GLY A 24 7.18 16.11 -15.66
CA GLY A 24 5.76 16.49 -15.59
C GLY A 24 5.06 16.12 -14.27
N THR A 25 5.77 15.58 -13.28
CA THR A 25 5.22 15.30 -11.95
C THR A 25 5.13 16.58 -11.12
N GLU A 26 3.97 16.85 -10.52
CA GLU A 26 3.84 17.89 -9.50
C GLU A 26 4.53 17.46 -8.20
N VAL A 27 5.19 18.40 -7.53
CA VAL A 27 5.96 18.15 -6.31
C VAL A 27 5.57 19.18 -5.24
N ALA A 28 5.53 18.72 -3.98
CA ALA A 28 5.38 19.57 -2.82
C ALA A 28 6.76 19.78 -2.19
N PHE A 29 7.01 20.99 -1.71
CA PHE A 29 8.22 21.36 -1.01
C PHE A 29 7.91 21.59 0.47
N SER A 30 8.67 20.98 1.35
CA SER A 30 8.67 21.29 2.78
C SER A 30 10.09 21.60 3.26
N LEU A 31 10.17 22.38 4.35
CA LEU A 31 11.43 22.69 5.01
C LEU A 31 11.51 21.91 6.31
N GLU A 32 12.52 21.05 6.42
CA GLU A 32 12.83 20.30 7.64
C GLU A 32 14.20 20.74 8.16
N GLY A 33 14.18 21.72 9.07
CA GLY A 33 15.40 22.35 9.58
C GLY A 33 16.17 23.04 8.46
N SER A 34 17.33 22.48 8.09
CA SER A 34 18.19 22.97 7.00
C SER A 34 18.03 22.20 5.69
N ARG A 35 17.04 21.30 5.58
CA ARG A 35 16.81 20.46 4.39
C ARG A 35 15.54 20.87 3.67
N ILE A 36 15.62 20.94 2.35
CA ILE A 36 14.46 21.03 1.47
C ILE A 36 14.04 19.60 1.12
N VAL A 37 12.84 19.21 1.55
CA VAL A 37 12.26 17.90 1.21
C VAL A 37 11.31 18.09 0.03
N ILE A 38 11.53 17.28 -1.00
CA ILE A 38 10.72 17.27 -2.22
C ILE A 38 9.93 15.98 -2.22
N THR A 39 8.62 16.09 -2.10
CA THR A 39 7.72 14.93 -2.12
C THR A 39 6.92 14.98 -3.42
N PRO A 40 6.95 13.94 -4.27
CA PRO A 40 6.05 13.88 -5.41
C PRO A 40 4.62 13.95 -4.89
N VAL A 41 3.82 14.86 -5.45
CA VAL A 41 2.37 14.90 -5.24
C VAL A 41 1.77 13.79 -6.08
N GLY A 42 2.15 12.55 -5.76
CA GLY A 42 1.43 11.38 -6.20
C GLY A 42 0.06 11.50 -5.57
N THR A 43 -0.95 11.78 -6.40
CA THR A 43 -2.36 11.51 -6.15
C THR A 43 -2.56 10.64 -4.90
N ARG A 44 -3.16 11.20 -3.84
CA ARG A 44 -3.56 10.52 -2.59
C ARG A 44 -4.25 9.15 -2.79
N ILE A 45 -4.62 8.85 -4.04
CA ILE A 45 -5.08 7.59 -4.60
C ILE A 45 -4.33 6.35 -4.11
N LYS A 46 -3.01 6.31 -3.88
CA LYS A 46 -2.36 5.04 -3.44
C LYS A 46 -2.76 4.65 -2.01
N GLU A 47 -2.81 5.61 -1.10
CA GLU A 47 -3.20 5.39 0.29
C GLU A 47 -4.72 5.22 0.39
N ASP A 48 -5.48 6.05 -0.33
CA ASP A 48 -6.93 5.91 -0.47
C ASP A 48 -7.34 4.58 -1.09
N ARG A 49 -6.62 4.07 -2.10
CA ARG A 49 -6.96 2.78 -2.72
C ARG A 49 -6.78 1.63 -1.75
N ARG A 50 -5.69 1.59 -0.99
CA ARG A 50 -5.50 0.52 0.01
C ARG A 50 -6.54 0.61 1.10
N ALA A 51 -6.86 1.81 1.59
CA ALA A 51 -7.91 2.03 2.58
C ALA A 51 -9.30 1.62 2.04
N LYS A 52 -9.65 2.05 0.83
CA LYS A 52 -10.91 1.70 0.15
C LYS A 52 -11.03 0.20 -0.12
N LEU A 53 -9.96 -0.43 -0.58
CA LEU A 53 -9.92 -1.89 -0.81
C LEU A 53 -10.08 -2.66 0.51
N THR A 54 -9.43 -2.20 1.58
CA THR A 54 -9.57 -2.82 2.91
C THR A 54 -10.98 -2.66 3.47
N ALA A 55 -11.58 -1.48 3.30
CA ALA A 55 -12.96 -1.21 3.70
C ALA A 55 -13.97 -2.05 2.90
N ALA A 56 -13.79 -2.16 1.58
CA ALA A 56 -14.62 -3.02 0.74
C ALA A 56 -14.49 -4.50 1.12
N ALA A 57 -13.27 -4.98 1.38
CA ALA A 57 -13.04 -6.34 1.84
C ALA A 57 -13.70 -6.62 3.20
N ALA A 58 -13.69 -5.65 4.13
CA ALA A 58 -14.37 -5.77 5.42
C ALA A 58 -15.90 -5.85 5.27
N GLN A 59 -16.48 -5.07 4.36
CA GLN A 59 -17.92 -5.13 4.07
C GLN A 59 -18.34 -6.49 3.51
N VAL A 60 -17.58 -7.03 2.55
CA VAL A 60 -17.81 -8.36 1.99
C VAL A 60 -17.67 -9.44 3.06
N ARG A 61 -16.69 -9.34 3.97
CA ARG A 61 -16.56 -10.29 5.08
C ARG A 61 -17.75 -10.25 6.05
N GLY A 62 -18.38 -9.08 6.20
CA GLY A 62 -19.58 -8.90 7.03
C GLY A 62 -20.80 -9.65 6.51
N SER A 63 -20.95 -9.76 5.18
CA SER A 63 -22.10 -10.43 4.54
C SER A 63 -22.00 -11.96 4.51
N PHE A 64 -20.89 -12.54 4.95
CA PHE A 64 -20.68 -13.99 4.95
C PHE A 64 -21.44 -14.65 6.12
N SER A 65 -21.84 -15.93 5.93
CA SER A 65 -22.43 -16.73 7.02
C SER A 65 -21.41 -16.96 8.14
N ALA A 66 -21.89 -17.31 9.34
CA ALA A 66 -21.04 -17.49 10.53
C ALA A 66 -19.90 -18.51 10.31
N GLU A 67 -20.14 -19.51 9.48
CA GLU A 67 -19.20 -20.57 9.12
C GLU A 67 -18.03 -20.03 8.28
N PHE A 68 -18.28 -19.16 7.30
CA PHE A 68 -17.24 -18.59 6.43
C PHE A 68 -16.53 -17.37 7.03
N LYS A 69 -17.06 -16.77 8.10
CA LYS A 69 -16.42 -15.63 8.79
C LYS A 69 -15.11 -16.02 9.50
N GLN A 70 -15.05 -17.26 9.99
CA GLN A 70 -13.92 -17.81 10.73
C GLN A 70 -12.84 -18.44 9.83
N LEU A 71 -13.17 -18.68 8.55
CA LEU A 71 -12.27 -19.28 7.58
C LEU A 71 -11.38 -18.24 6.89
N GLY A 72 -10.14 -18.61 6.62
CA GLY A 72 -9.25 -17.82 5.77
C GLY A 72 -9.66 -17.87 4.31
N ALA A 73 -9.17 -16.93 3.49
CA ALA A 73 -9.44 -16.90 2.06
C ALA A 73 -9.04 -18.22 1.36
N ASP A 74 -7.91 -18.81 1.77
CA ASP A 74 -7.41 -20.07 1.22
C ASP A 74 -8.32 -21.25 1.56
N ASP A 75 -8.93 -21.26 2.75
CA ASP A 75 -9.87 -22.30 3.18
C ASP A 75 -11.20 -22.21 2.42
N ILE A 76 -11.67 -20.99 2.18
CA ILE A 76 -12.87 -20.72 1.36
C ILE A 76 -12.64 -21.17 -0.09
N MET A 77 -11.49 -20.83 -0.66
CA MET A 77 -11.12 -21.23 -2.02
C MET A 77 -10.93 -22.75 -2.14
N ARG A 78 -10.44 -23.41 -1.09
CA ARG A 78 -10.33 -24.87 -1.02
C ARG A 78 -11.71 -25.53 -0.95
N PHE A 79 -12.62 -25.01 -0.13
CA PHE A 79 -14.01 -25.46 -0.03
C PHE A 79 -14.77 -25.34 -1.36
N ILE A 80 -14.67 -24.19 -2.05
CA ILE A 80 -15.33 -23.98 -3.36
C ILE A 80 -14.78 -24.92 -4.44
N ARG A 81 -13.48 -25.27 -4.36
CA ARG A 81 -12.84 -26.22 -5.29
C ARG A 81 -13.17 -27.69 -5.01
N GLY A 82 -13.86 -27.99 -3.90
CA GLY A 82 -14.27 -29.36 -3.54
C GLY A 82 -13.18 -30.19 -2.84
N ASP A 83 -12.10 -29.57 -2.41
CA ASP A 83 -11.07 -30.22 -1.58
C ASP A 83 -11.57 -30.32 -0.14
N GLU A 84 -11.50 -31.50 0.50
CA GLU A 84 -11.97 -31.67 1.88
C GLU A 84 -11.23 -30.73 2.86
N PRO A 85 -11.96 -30.11 3.81
CA PRO A 85 -11.33 -29.27 4.81
C PRO A 85 -10.51 -30.14 5.76
N VAL A 86 -9.18 -30.06 5.64
CA VAL A 86 -8.28 -30.55 6.70
C VAL A 86 -8.68 -29.81 7.98
N LYS A 87 -9.27 -30.53 8.93
CA LYS A 87 -9.48 -30.03 10.29
C LYS A 87 -8.11 -29.64 10.83
N THR A 88 -7.81 -28.34 10.84
CA THR A 88 -6.61 -27.83 11.51
C THR A 88 -6.75 -28.17 12.98
N THR A 89 -6.12 -29.26 13.38
CA THR A 89 -5.94 -29.66 14.76
C THR A 89 -5.34 -28.47 15.49
N THR A 90 -6.02 -28.05 16.54
CA THR A 90 -5.56 -27.09 17.54
C THR A 90 -4.06 -27.32 17.80
N ARG A 91 -3.18 -26.41 17.36
CA ARG A 91 -1.80 -26.41 17.83
C ARG A 91 -1.79 -25.93 19.28
N ARG A 92 -1.99 -26.91 20.15
CA ARG A 92 -1.82 -26.81 21.60
C ARG A 92 -0.31 -26.76 21.86
N GLY A 93 0.19 -25.56 22.16
CA GLY A 93 1.39 -25.23 22.95
C GLY A 93 2.78 -25.72 22.50
N SER A 94 3.77 -24.81 22.51
CA SER A 94 4.99 -24.99 23.33
C SER A 94 5.92 -23.78 23.25
N ARG A 95 6.26 -23.24 24.43
CA ARG A 95 7.42 -22.41 24.81
C ARG A 95 7.50 -20.98 24.27
#